data_AF-A0A2N5ZAK7-F1
#
_entry.id   AF-A0A2N5ZAK7-F1
#
_cell.length_a   1.000
_cell.length_b   1.000
_cell.length_c   1.000
_cell.angle_alpha   90.00
_cell.angle_beta   90.00
_cell.angle_gamma   90.00
#
_symmetry.space_group_name_H-M   'P 1'
#
loop_
_entity.id
_entity.type
_entity.pdbx_description
1 polymer ?
#
loop_
_entity_poly.entity_id
_entity_poly.type
_entity_poly.pdbx_seq_one_letter_code
_entity_poly.pdbx_strand_id
1 'polypeptide(L)'
;MKNLMLIVSMLFLLSCGSEAPKNNKDSQVDAEKAKTEKAEETPKNECEQFLDDYEAWVVEVETASKKAKADPSDSESTQKVLRAGEKTSDWANKWDSLSDCSDNDDYENRFLDLEDRVNKCTSM
;
A
#
# COMPACT_ATOMS: atom_id res chain seq x y z
N MET A 1 -0.36 36.31 35.20
CA MET A 1 -1.55 35.44 35.27
C MET A 1 -1.17 34.11 34.66
N LYS A 2 -0.60 33.23 35.49
CA LYS A 2 -0.24 31.85 35.16
C LYS A 2 -1.25 30.99 35.89
N ASN A 3 -1.70 29.92 35.24
CA ASN A 3 -2.66 28.90 35.68
C ASN A 3 -4.11 29.21 35.29
N LEU A 4 -4.56 28.64 34.16
CA LEU A 4 -5.72 27.73 34.09
C LEU A 4 -5.90 27.21 32.65
N MET A 5 -4.91 26.48 32.12
CA MET A 5 -5.06 25.74 30.86
C MET A 5 -4.83 24.26 31.15
N LEU A 6 -5.83 23.62 31.75
CA LEU A 6 -5.96 22.17 31.91
C LEU A 6 -7.46 21.89 32.13
N ILE A 7 -7.95 20.78 31.58
CA ILE A 7 -9.36 20.30 31.54
C ILE A 7 -10.07 20.58 30.20
N VAL A 8 -9.59 19.96 29.12
CA VAL A 8 -10.47 19.32 28.10
C VAL A 8 -9.74 18.07 27.59
N SER A 9 -9.72 17.04 28.44
CA SER A 9 -9.48 15.67 28.04
C SER A 9 -10.61 14.84 28.62
N MET A 10 -11.10 13.90 27.82
CA MET A 10 -12.17 12.91 28.05
C MET A 10 -13.52 13.27 27.44
N LEU A 11 -14.08 12.26 26.74
CA LEU A 11 -15.32 12.20 25.95
C LEU A 11 -15.04 12.64 24.49
N PHE A 12 -14.79 11.75 23.52
CA PHE A 12 -15.64 10.62 23.14
C PHE A 12 -14.81 9.40 22.66
N LEU A 13 -14.54 8.47 23.58
CA LEU A 13 -14.52 7.05 23.25
C LEU A 13 -15.98 6.61 23.30
N LEU A 14 -16.54 6.09 22.21
CA LEU A 14 -17.69 5.16 22.12
C LEU A 14 -18.29 5.19 20.69
N SER A 15 -17.76 4.37 19.79
CA SER A 15 -18.61 3.59 18.86
C SER A 15 -17.80 2.42 18.29
N CYS A 16 -17.36 1.54 19.17
CA CYS A 16 -17.07 0.16 18.80
C CYS A 16 -18.36 -0.62 19.07
N GLY A 17 -19.09 -0.94 18.01
CA GLY A 17 -20.25 -1.83 18.02
C GLY A 17 -19.89 -3.11 17.30
N SER A 18 -19.53 -4.13 18.07
CA SER A 18 -19.42 -5.55 17.67
C SER A 18 -20.84 -6.20 17.73
N GLU A 19 -21.25 -7.29 17.09
CA GLU A 19 -20.61 -8.54 16.63
C GLU A 19 -21.43 -9.26 15.51
N ALA A 20 -20.70 -9.90 14.58
CA ALA A 20 -20.76 -11.22 13.88
C ALA A 20 -21.94 -12.25 14.10
N PRO A 21 -21.98 -13.48 13.49
CA PRO A 21 -21.26 -14.10 12.32
C PRO A 21 -22.15 -14.97 11.36
N LYS A 22 -21.62 -15.45 10.21
CA LYS A 22 -21.43 -16.89 9.83
C LYS A 22 -21.36 -17.20 8.31
N ASN A 23 -20.31 -17.97 7.96
CA ASN A 23 -20.16 -19.02 6.92
C ASN A 23 -20.27 -18.60 5.44
N ASN A 24 -19.47 -19.10 4.48
CA ASN A 24 -18.81 -20.40 4.38
C ASN A 24 -17.58 -20.32 3.47
N LYS A 25 -16.62 -21.21 3.73
CA LYS A 25 -15.52 -21.61 2.85
C LYS A 25 -16.03 -21.98 1.44
N ASP A 26 -15.33 -21.56 0.40
CA ASP A 26 -14.65 -22.54 -0.45
C ASP A 26 -13.46 -21.93 -1.20
N SER A 27 -12.36 -22.67 -1.17
CA SER A 27 -11.14 -22.39 -1.88
C SER A 27 -11.25 -22.97 -3.29
N GLN A 28 -11.03 -22.16 -4.32
CA GLN A 28 -10.51 -22.69 -5.57
C GLN A 28 -9.56 -21.68 -6.20
N VAL A 29 -8.29 -21.97 -5.99
CA VAL A 29 -7.18 -21.50 -6.80
C VAL A 29 -7.33 -22.17 -8.16
N ASP A 30 -7.53 -21.38 -9.20
CA ASP A 30 -7.13 -21.79 -10.54
C ASP A 30 -6.30 -20.67 -11.15
N ALA A 31 -4.99 -20.86 -11.00
CA ALA A 31 -3.97 -20.17 -11.74
C ALA A 31 -3.90 -20.81 -13.13
N GLU A 32 -4.55 -20.21 -14.12
CA GLU A 32 -4.27 -20.54 -15.51
C GLU A 32 -3.95 -19.29 -16.33
N LYS A 33 -2.63 -19.05 -16.40
CA LYS A 33 -1.90 -18.73 -17.63
C LYS A 33 -2.13 -17.31 -18.19
N ALA A 34 -1.32 -16.42 -17.64
CA ALA A 34 -0.89 -15.18 -18.29
C ALA A 34 -0.55 -15.45 -19.76
N LYS A 35 -1.42 -14.94 -20.64
CA LYS A 35 -1.19 -14.83 -22.06
C LYS A 35 -0.08 -13.79 -22.23
N THR A 36 1.14 -14.25 -22.51
CA THR A 36 2.22 -13.40 -23.00
C THR A 36 1.82 -12.89 -24.38
N GLU A 37 0.97 -11.88 -24.42
CA GLU A 37 0.90 -10.96 -25.55
C GLU A 37 2.05 -9.98 -25.36
N LYS A 38 3.08 -10.20 -26.17
CA LYS A 38 4.16 -9.24 -26.39
C LYS A 38 3.52 -8.03 -27.09
N ALA A 39 2.91 -7.17 -26.30
CA ALA A 39 2.32 -5.92 -26.77
C ALA A 39 3.43 -5.07 -27.37
N GLU A 40 3.23 -4.61 -28.60
CA GLU A 40 4.06 -3.55 -29.17
C GLU A 40 4.06 -2.38 -28.19
N GLU A 41 5.24 -2.01 -27.72
CA GLU A 41 5.43 -0.92 -26.77
C GLU A 41 5.01 0.40 -27.43
N THR A 42 3.72 0.70 -27.31
CA THR A 42 3.24 2.07 -27.42
C THR A 42 4.02 2.88 -26.39
N PRO A 43 4.56 4.06 -26.72
CA PRO A 43 5.26 4.88 -25.74
C PRO A 43 4.35 5.13 -24.54
N LYS A 44 4.69 4.52 -23.40
CA LYS A 44 3.95 4.72 -22.15
C LYS A 44 4.05 6.18 -21.75
N ASN A 45 2.94 6.76 -21.31
CA ASN A 45 3.00 8.09 -20.72
C ASN A 45 3.70 8.01 -19.35
N GLU A 46 4.12 9.16 -18.82
CA GLU A 46 4.87 9.20 -17.55
C GLU A 46 4.03 8.68 -16.36
N CYS A 47 2.70 8.78 -16.40
CA CYS A 47 1.79 8.24 -15.38
C CYS A 47 1.83 6.71 -15.36
N GLU A 48 1.72 6.08 -16.52
CA GLU A 48 1.74 4.62 -16.66
C GLU A 48 3.09 4.06 -16.21
N GLN A 49 4.18 4.70 -16.64
CA GLN A 49 5.51 4.27 -16.23
C GLN A 49 5.70 4.42 -14.72
N PHE A 50 5.27 5.55 -14.13
CA PHE A 50 5.32 5.74 -12.69
C PHE A 50 4.54 4.68 -11.92
N LEU A 51 3.28 4.42 -12.32
CA LEU A 51 2.43 3.45 -11.64
C LEU A 51 2.96 2.01 -11.77
N ASP A 52 3.57 1.67 -12.90
CA ASP A 52 4.19 0.37 -13.09
C ASP A 52 5.43 0.19 -12.21
N ASP A 53 6.28 1.22 -12.12
CA ASP A 53 7.47 1.19 -11.26
C ASP A 53 7.07 1.16 -9.77
N TYR A 54 6.02 1.92 -9.41
CA TYR A 54 5.46 1.90 -8.06
C TYR A 54 4.88 0.52 -7.73
N GLU A 55 4.11 -0.09 -8.62
CA GLU A 55 3.56 -1.43 -8.44
C GLU A 55 4.65 -2.49 -8.27
N ALA A 56 5.71 -2.45 -9.07
CA ALA A 56 6.84 -3.35 -8.93
C ALA A 56 7.47 -3.23 -7.53
N TRP A 57 7.66 -2.00 -7.04
CA TRP A 57 8.13 -1.77 -5.68
C TRP A 57 7.15 -2.27 -4.61
N VAL A 58 5.83 -2.07 -4.78
CA VAL A 58 4.81 -2.62 -3.87
C VAL A 58 4.94 -4.15 -3.77
N VAL A 59 5.09 -4.84 -4.90
CA VAL A 59 5.26 -6.31 -4.92
C VAL A 59 6.53 -6.75 -4.19
N GLU A 60 7.62 -5.99 -4.29
CA GLU A 60 8.85 -6.25 -3.51
C GLU A 60 8.61 -6.12 -2.01
N VAL A 61 7.91 -5.06 -1.58
CA VAL A 61 7.57 -4.81 -0.17
C VAL A 61 6.63 -5.89 0.38
N GLU A 62 5.61 -6.29 -0.38
CA GLU A 62 4.70 -7.39 -0.01
C GLU A 62 5.47 -8.70 0.18
N THR A 63 6.40 -9.01 -0.73
CA THR A 63 7.22 -10.22 -0.67
C THR A 63 8.15 -10.19 0.54
N ALA A 64 8.83 -9.06 0.78
CA ALA A 64 9.71 -8.89 1.92
C ALA A 64 8.94 -8.95 3.25
N SER A 65 7.76 -8.33 3.34
CA SER A 65 6.91 -8.37 4.53
C SER A 65 6.47 -9.80 4.86
N LYS A 66 6.00 -10.56 3.86
CA LYS A 66 5.65 -11.98 4.04
C LYS A 66 6.84 -12.82 4.54
N LYS A 67 8.03 -12.61 3.97
CA LYS A 67 9.24 -13.30 4.40
C LYS A 67 9.67 -12.93 5.81
N ALA A 68 9.71 -11.63 6.14
CA ALA A 68 10.07 -11.15 7.47
C ALA A 68 9.10 -11.63 8.56
N LYS A 69 7.80 -11.74 8.24
CA LYS A 69 6.79 -12.32 9.15
C LYS A 69 6.98 -13.82 9.36
N ALA A 70 7.40 -14.55 8.32
CA ALA A 70 7.65 -15.99 8.40
C ALA A 70 8.99 -16.34 9.07
N ASP A 71 10.01 -15.53 8.83
CA ASP A 71 11.35 -15.66 9.41
C ASP A 71 11.88 -14.27 9.84
N PRO A 72 11.64 -13.86 11.10
CA PRO A 72 12.15 -12.60 11.63
C PRO A 72 13.69 -12.52 11.70
N SER A 73 14.40 -13.63 11.51
CA SER A 73 15.87 -13.64 11.45
C SER A 73 16.43 -13.36 10.05
N ASP A 74 15.56 -13.35 9.02
CA ASP A 74 15.90 -12.87 7.69
C ASP A 74 16.12 -11.35 7.72
N SER A 75 17.38 -10.99 7.96
CA SER A 75 17.82 -9.60 8.02
C SER A 75 17.62 -8.85 6.71
N GLU A 76 17.65 -9.53 5.55
CA GLU A 76 17.46 -8.88 4.25
C GLU A 76 16.00 -8.46 4.08
N SER A 77 15.07 -9.39 4.31
CA SER A 77 13.63 -9.12 4.23
C SER A 77 13.20 -8.07 5.24
N THR A 78 13.72 -8.15 6.47
CA THR A 78 13.45 -7.16 7.52
C THR A 78 13.96 -5.77 7.13
N GLN A 79 15.20 -5.66 6.62
CA GLN A 79 15.73 -4.38 6.16
C GLN A 79 14.96 -3.80 4.97
N LYS A 80 14.50 -4.63 4.04
CA LYS A 80 13.68 -4.19 2.90
C LYS A 80 12.37 -3.55 3.37
N VAL A 81 11.69 -4.15 4.36
CA VAL A 81 10.47 -3.58 4.95
C VAL A 81 10.77 -2.25 5.66
N LEU A 82 11.86 -2.17 6.42
CA LEU A 82 12.24 -0.92 7.09
C LEU A 82 12.54 0.21 6.09
N ARG A 83 13.28 -0.09 5.02
CA ARG A 83 13.58 0.89 3.95
C ARG A 83 12.36 1.25 3.11
N ALA A 84 11.31 0.43 3.11
CA ALA A 84 10.08 0.78 2.42
C ALA A 84 9.46 2.07 3.00
N GLY A 85 9.54 2.25 4.33
CA GLY A 85 9.10 3.48 4.98
C GLY A 85 9.85 4.72 4.50
N GLU A 86 11.17 4.60 4.27
CA GLU A 86 12.01 5.70 3.76
C GLU A 86 11.64 6.08 2.32
N LYS A 87 11.35 5.08 1.47
CA LYS A 87 10.98 5.31 0.07
C LYS A 87 9.55 5.82 -0.13
N THR A 88 8.67 5.66 0.86
CA THR A 88 7.26 6.05 0.74
C THR A 88 7.12 7.55 0.46
N SER A 89 7.93 8.39 1.10
CA SER A 89 7.93 9.83 0.84
C SER A 89 8.41 10.18 -0.58
N ASP A 90 9.36 9.42 -1.13
CA ASP A 90 9.87 9.66 -2.48
C ASP A 90 8.79 9.38 -3.53
N TRP A 91 8.04 8.29 -3.34
CA TRP A 91 6.90 7.93 -4.18
C TRP A 91 5.77 8.97 -4.10
N ALA A 92 5.42 9.42 -2.89
CA ALA A 92 4.42 10.46 -2.69
C ALA A 92 4.83 11.79 -3.36
N ASN A 93 6.08 12.24 -3.16
CA ASN A 93 6.59 13.45 -3.80
C ASN A 93 6.59 13.34 -5.33
N LYS A 94 6.88 12.15 -5.87
CA LYS A 94 6.86 11.93 -7.31
C LYS A 94 5.43 11.94 -7.86
N TRP A 95 4.47 11.35 -7.14
CA TRP A 95 3.04 11.44 -7.47
C TRP A 95 2.55 12.89 -7.49
N ASP A 96 2.88 13.68 -6.45
CA ASP A 96 2.50 15.09 -6.37
C ASP A 96 3.09 15.94 -7.52
N SER A 97 4.26 15.55 -8.04
CA SER A 97 4.88 16.21 -9.21
C SER A 97 4.21 15.88 -10.54
N LEU A 98 3.33 14.88 -10.55
CA LEU A 98 2.63 14.34 -11.71
C LEU A 98 1.14 14.75 -11.67
N SER A 99 0.87 16.06 -11.57
CA SER A 99 -0.49 16.60 -11.40
C SER A 99 -1.49 16.13 -12.47
N ASP A 100 -1.03 15.96 -13.71
CA ASP A 100 -1.86 15.46 -14.81
C ASP A 100 -2.35 14.02 -14.58
N CYS A 101 -1.62 13.24 -13.77
CA CYS A 101 -1.99 11.88 -13.39
C CYS A 101 -2.98 11.88 -12.23
N SER A 102 -2.83 12.77 -11.24
CA SER A 102 -3.75 12.87 -10.10
C SER A 102 -5.13 13.39 -10.48
N ASP A 103 -5.23 14.18 -11.57
CA ASP A 103 -6.51 14.67 -12.08
C ASP A 103 -7.27 13.62 -12.93
N ASN A 104 -6.70 12.43 -13.11
CA ASN A 104 -7.32 11.31 -13.80
C ASN A 104 -7.74 10.23 -12.79
N ASP A 105 -9.06 10.01 -12.68
CA ASP A 105 -9.65 9.06 -11.74
C ASP A 105 -9.06 7.64 -11.85
N ASP A 106 -8.72 7.15 -13.05
CA ASP A 106 -8.19 5.78 -13.22
C ASP A 106 -6.78 5.65 -12.64
N TYR A 107 -5.92 6.65 -12.87
CA TYR A 107 -4.58 6.69 -12.32
C TYR A 107 -4.57 6.95 -10.82
N GLU A 108 -5.43 7.86 -10.33
CA GLU A 108 -5.59 8.11 -8.90
C GLU A 108 -6.06 6.85 -8.17
N ASN A 109 -7.09 6.18 -8.68
CA ASN A 109 -7.60 4.94 -8.07
C ASN A 109 -6.54 3.83 -8.07
N ARG A 110 -5.75 3.70 -9.15
CA ARG A 110 -4.65 2.72 -9.19
C ARG A 110 -3.56 3.06 -8.17
N PHE A 111 -3.21 4.33 -8.02
CA PHE A 111 -2.25 4.77 -7.01
C PHE A 111 -2.73 4.46 -5.59
N LEU A 112 -4.00 4.78 -5.28
CA LEU A 112 -4.59 4.55 -3.96
C LEU A 112 -4.70 3.05 -3.62
N ASP A 113 -5.03 2.19 -4.60
CA ASP A 113 -5.01 0.73 -4.39
C ASP A 113 -3.60 0.22 -4.05
N LEU A 114 -2.59 0.70 -4.78
CA LEU A 114 -1.19 0.36 -4.53
C LEU A 114 -0.72 0.86 -3.15
N GLU A 115 -1.12 2.06 -2.73
CA GLU A 115 -0.82 2.59 -1.40
C GLU A 115 -1.46 1.76 -0.29
N ASP A 116 -2.74 1.40 -0.43
CA ASP A 116 -3.45 0.55 0.53
C ASP A 116 -2.78 -0.83 0.68
N ARG A 117 -2.30 -1.42 -0.42
CA ARG A 117 -1.52 -2.67 -0.40
C ARG A 117 -0.24 -2.55 0.42
N VAL A 118 0.50 -1.44 0.28
CA VAL A 118 1.70 -1.17 1.09
C VAL A 118 1.32 -1.04 2.56
N ASN A 119 0.33 -0.20 2.88
CA ASN A 119 -0.13 0.04 4.24
C ASN A 119 -0.58 -1.24 4.95
N LYS A 120 -1.31 -2.12 4.27
CA LYS A 120 -1.70 -3.44 4.79
C LYS A 120 -0.51 -4.35 5.09
N CYS A 121 0.58 -4.22 4.34
CA CYS A 121 1.76 -5.06 4.51
C CYS A 121 2.75 -4.54 5.55
N THR A 122 2.80 -3.22 5.75
CA THR A 122 3.73 -2.56 6.67
C THR A 122 3.12 -2.22 8.03
N SER A 123 1.78 -2.20 8.16
CA SER A 123 1.12 -2.18 9.47
C SER A 123 1.41 -3.49 10.21
N MET A 124 2.14 -3.37 11.33
CA MET A 124 2.39 -4.44 12.30
C MET A 124 1.50 -4.25 13.51
#